data_AF-A0A9C5Z6K1-F1
#
_entry.id   AF-A0A9C5Z6K1-F1
#
_cell.length_a   1.000
_cell.length_b   1.000
_cell.length_c   1.000
_cell.angle_alpha   90.00
_cell.angle_beta   90.00
_cell.angle_gamma   90.00
#
_symmetry.space_group_name_H-M   'P 1'
#
loop_
_entity.id
_entity.type
_entity.pdbx_description
1 polymer ?
#
loop_
_entity_poly.entity_id
_entity_poly.type
_entity_poly.pdbx_seq_one_letter_code
_entity_poly.pdbx_strand_id
1 'polypeptide(L)' 'MSAWGKRHGADGRVRMLADPSGEFVKAMGLAINLPALGGLRAKRFSMIVVDTIVADMNLEPADIGLGSSLAQNYMNN' A
#
# COMPACT_ATOMS: atom_id res chain seq x y z
N MET A 1 10.22 -2.06 8.08
CA MET A 1 9.64 -0.74 7.76
C MET A 1 10.29 0.44 8.49
N SER A 2 10.74 0.31 9.75
CA SER A 2 11.37 1.42 10.50
C SER A 2 12.53 2.11 9.78
N ALA A 3 13.56 1.36 9.34
CA ALA A 3 14.72 1.96 8.66
C ALA A 3 14.36 2.70 7.36
N TRP A 4 13.41 2.16 6.57
CA TRP A 4 12.92 2.80 5.35
C TRP A 4 12.14 4.08 5.65
N GLY A 5 11.27 4.04 6.67
CA GLY A 5 10.57 5.23 7.18
C GLY A 5 11.51 6.35 7.60
N LYS A 6 12.54 6.02 8.40
CA LYS A 6 13.58 6.98 8.82
C LYS A 6 14.31 7.60 7.63
N ARG A 7 14.74 6.77 6.67
CA ARG A 7 15.43 7.23 5.46
C ARG A 7 14.60 8.22 4.64
N HIS A 8 13.27 8.07 4.62
CA HIS A 8 12.38 8.92 3.84
C HIS A 8 11.68 10.01 4.68
N GLY A 9 12.04 10.20 5.95
CA GLY A 9 11.45 11.24 6.80
C GLY A 9 9.96 11.07 7.05
N ALA A 10 9.51 9.82 7.17
CA ALA A 10 8.10 9.47 7.42
C ALA A 10 7.65 9.74 8.87
N ASP A 11 8.60 9.87 9.81
CA ASP A 11 8.32 10.01 11.24
C ASP A 11 7.41 11.20 11.53
N GLY A 12 6.34 10.95 12.31
CA GLY A 12 5.31 11.96 12.64
C GLY A 12 4.36 12.34 11.50
N ARG A 13 4.53 11.80 10.28
CA ARG A 13 3.71 12.13 9.10
C ARG A 13 3.00 10.92 8.50
N VAL A 14 3.73 9.81 8.32
CA VAL A 14 3.21 8.56 7.76
C VAL A 14 3.60 7.42 8.67
N ARG A 15 2.61 6.69 9.19
CA ARG A 15 2.86 5.48 9.98
C ARG A 15 3.24 4.33 9.07
N MET A 16 4.48 3.87 9.17
CA MET A 16 4.99 2.77 8.35
C MET A 16 4.67 1.41 9.00
N LEU A 17 3.72 0.67 8.44
CA LEU A 17 3.28 -0.63 8.94
C LEU A 17 3.92 -1.77 8.14
N ALA A 18 4.25 -2.87 8.81
CA ALA A 18 4.76 -4.10 8.19
C ALA A 18 3.70 -5.19 8.24
N ASP A 19 3.56 -5.94 7.13
CA ASP A 19 2.79 -7.18 7.03
C ASP A 19 3.76 -8.33 6.69
N PRO A 20 4.47 -8.91 7.67
CA PRO A 20 5.55 -9.85 7.40
C PRO A 20 5.08 -11.21 6.86
N SER A 21 3.90 -11.68 7.28
CA SER A 21 3.29 -12.94 6.82
C SER A 21 2.49 -12.78 5.52
N GLY A 22 2.21 -11.53 5.13
CA GLY A 22 1.36 -11.21 3.99
C GLY A 22 -0.11 -11.51 4.24
N GLU A 23 -0.52 -11.74 5.49
CA GLU A 23 -1.88 -12.17 5.83
C GLU A 23 -2.90 -11.08 5.49
N PHE A 24 -2.57 -9.82 5.76
CA PHE A 24 -3.46 -8.71 5.45
C PHE A 24 -3.69 -8.59 3.94
N VAL A 25 -2.61 -8.58 3.15
CA VAL A 25 -2.74 -8.43 1.69
C VAL A 25 -3.38 -9.66 1.02
N LYS A 26 -3.21 -10.87 1.59
CA LYS A 26 -3.94 -12.07 1.17
C LYS A 26 -5.42 -11.94 1.46
N ALA A 27 -5.80 -11.53 2.68
CA ALA A 27 -7.20 -11.37 3.07
C ALA A 27 -7.92 -10.32 2.20
N MET A 28 -7.21 -9.27 1.78
CA MET A 28 -7.72 -8.26 0.87
C MET A 28 -7.77 -8.69 -0.60
N GLY A 29 -7.24 -9.86 -0.97
CA GLY A 29 -7.12 -10.28 -2.37
C GLY A 29 -6.12 -9.45 -3.19
N LEU A 30 -5.21 -8.73 -2.52
CA LEU A 30 -4.23 -7.81 -3.13
C LEU A 30 -2.81 -8.40 -3.16
N ALA A 31 -2.70 -9.71 -2.97
CA ALA A 31 -1.45 -10.43 -3.05
C ALA A 31 -0.98 -10.58 -4.51
N ILE A 32 0.32 -10.46 -4.72
CA ILE A 32 0.99 -10.76 -6.00
C ILE A 32 2.31 -11.48 -5.74
N ASN A 33 2.68 -12.42 -6.61
CA ASN A 33 3.99 -13.05 -6.57
C ASN A 33 4.99 -12.28 -7.45
N LEU A 34 6.04 -11.73 -6.84
CA LEU A 34 7.14 -11.02 -7.51
C LEU A 34 8.48 -11.69 -7.18
N PRO A 35 8.90 -12.74 -7.93
CA PRO A 35 10.10 -13.52 -7.63
C PRO A 35 11.38 -12.68 -7.51
N ALA A 36 11.53 -11.66 -8.36
CA ALA A 36 12.67 -10.74 -8.32
C ALA A 36 12.82 -9.97 -6.99
N LEU A 37 11.73 -9.88 -6.22
CA LEU A 37 11.69 -9.25 -4.91
C LEU A 37 11.58 -10.28 -3.77
N GLY A 38 11.78 -11.58 -4.04
CA GLY A 38 11.69 -12.61 -3.02
C GLY A 38 10.28 -13.16 -2.77
N GLY A 39 9.37 -13.02 -3.74
CA GLY A 39 8.09 -13.74 -3.76
C GLY A 39 6.87 -12.88 -3.45
N LEU A 40 6.03 -13.33 -2.51
CA LEU A 40 4.74 -12.71 -2.20
C LEU A 40 4.89 -11.25 -1.74
N ARG A 41 4.16 -10.35 -2.39
CA ARG A 41 4.09 -8.90 -2.10
C ARG A 41 2.66 -8.40 -2.18
N ALA A 42 2.48 -7.16 -1.75
CA ALA A 42 1.27 -6.39 -2.01
C ALA A 42 1.30 -5.84 -3.44
N LYS A 43 0.18 -5.89 -4.16
CA LYS A 43 -0.08 -4.95 -5.26
C LYS A 43 0.00 -3.52 -4.73
N ARG A 44 0.31 -2.55 -5.58
CA ARG A 44 0.25 -1.15 -5.17
C ARG A 44 -1.20 -0.69 -5.15
N PHE A 45 -1.62 -0.11 -4.02
CA PHE A 45 -2.95 0.44 -3.84
C PHE A 45 -2.93 1.57 -2.80
N SER A 46 -4.02 2.32 -2.77
CA SER A 46 -4.36 3.22 -1.68
C SER A 46 -5.85 3.11 -1.39
N MET A 47 -6.26 3.45 -0.17
CA MET A 47 -7.66 3.37 0.23
C MET A 47 -8.00 4.41 1.30
N ILE A 48 -9.25 4.86 1.29
CA ILE A 48 -9.85 5.63 2.39
C ILE A 48 -10.67 4.64 3.23
N VAL A 49 -10.41 4.62 4.53
CA VAL A 49 -11.14 3.78 5.49
C VAL A 49 -11.84 4.69 6.49
N VAL A 50 -13.16 4.53 6.63
CA VAL A 50 -14.01 5.24 7.59
C VAL A 50 -14.69 4.19 8.46
N ASP A 51 -14.48 4.25 9.77
CA ASP A 51 -15.08 3.34 10.74
C ASP A 51 -14.98 1.86 10.34
N THR A 52 -13.78 1.42 9.97
CA THR A 52 -13.44 0.06 9.51
C THR A 52 -14.03 -0.36 8.15
N ILE A 53 -14.73 0.53 7.47
CA ILE A 53 -15.28 0.31 6.13
C ILE A 53 -14.38 0.98 5.09
N VAL A 54 -14.06 0.27 4.01
CA VAL A 54 -13.37 0.85 2.85
C VAL A 54 -14.36 1.73 2.09
N ALA A 55 -14.18 3.05 2.19
CA ALA A 55 -15.03 4.04 1.54
C ALA A 55 -14.59 4.32 0.08
N ASP A 56 -13.30 4.24 -0.19
CA ASP A 56 -12.72 4.36 -1.53
C ASP A 56 -11.47 3.49 -1.66
N MET A 57 -11.23 2.93 -2.83
CA MET A 57 -10.10 2.05 -3.13
C MET A 57 -9.54 2.31 -4.53
N ASN A 58 -8.26 2.65 -4.59
CA ASN A 58 -7.55 2.88 -5.84
C ASN A 58 -6.50 1.79 -6.06
N LEU A 59 -6.75 0.95 -7.07
CA LEU A 59 -5.84 -0.10 -7.51
C LEU A 59 -5.09 0.34 -8.75
N GLU A 60 -3.82 0.01 -8.85
CA GLU A 60 -3.06 0.24 -10.08
C GLU A 60 -3.57 -0.68 -11.22
N PRO A 61 -3.71 -0.16 -12.46
CA PRO A 61 -4.11 -0.97 -13.61
C PRO A 61 -3.09 -2.07 -13.95
N ALA A 62 -1.81 -1.78 -13.71
CA ALA A 62 -0.71 -2.72 -13.84
C ALA A 62 -0.18 -3.08 -12.46
N ASP A 63 0.24 -4.32 -12.29
CA ASP A 63 0.70 -4.88 -11.00
C ASP A 63 1.83 -4.09 -10.31
N ILE A 64 2.60 -3.31 -11.08
CA ILE A 64 3.73 -2.47 -10.63
C ILE A 64 3.60 -1.01 -11.11
N GLY A 65 2.37 -0.54 -11.35
CA GLY A 65 2.07 0.81 -11.81
C GLY A 65 2.37 1.92 -10.80
N LEU A 66 2.35 3.17 -11.30
CA LEU A 66 2.39 4.41 -10.54
C LEU A 66 1.39 5.38 -11.18
N GLY A 67 0.17 5.43 -10.65
CA GLY A 67 -0.90 6.26 -11.19
C GLY A 67 -2.03 6.46 -10.19
N SER A 68 -2.99 5.54 -10.17
CA SER A 68 -4.22 5.66 -9.40
C SER A 68 -4.01 5.68 -7.89
N SER A 69 -2.94 5.05 -7.38
CA SER A 69 -2.67 4.97 -5.93
C SER A 69 -1.89 6.17 -5.37
N LEU A 70 -1.55 7.17 -6.19
CA LEU A 70 -0.76 8.31 -5.77
C LEU A 70 -1.56 9.28 -4.89
N ALA A 71 -0.87 9.91 -3.93
CA ALA A 71 -1.48 10.83 -2.96
C ALA A 71 -2.23 12.00 -3.63
N GLN A 72 -1.77 12.47 -4.79
CA GLN A 72 -2.40 13.54 -5.56
C GLN A 72 -3.86 13.27 -5.88
N ASN A 73 -4.26 11.99 -6.01
CA ASN A 73 -5.64 11.61 -6.29
C ASN A 73 -6.58 11.85 -5.09
N TYR A 74 -6.04 12.12 -3.89
CA TYR A 74 -6.81 12.45 -2.69
C TYR A 74 -6.70 13.92 -2.26
N MET A 75 -5.73 14.67 -2.78
CA MET A 75 -5.42 16.02 -2.31
C MET A 75 -6.21 17.12 -3.03
N ASN A 76 -7.02 16.77 -4.03
CA ASN A 76 -7.78 17.71 -4.86
C ASN A 76 -9.27 17.80 -4.49
N ASN A 77 -9.67 17.32 -3.31
CA ASN A 77 -11.02 17.51 -2.75
C ASN A 77 -11.03 18.65 -1.74
#